data_AF-A0A3P6E4A5-F1
#
_entry.id   AF-A0A3P6E4A5-F1
#
_cell.length_a   1.000
_cell.length_b   1.000
_cell.length_c   1.000
_cell.angle_alpha   90.00
_cell.angle_beta   90.00
_cell.angle_gamma   90.00
#
_symmetry.space_group_name_H-M   'P 1'
#
loop_
_entity.id
_entity.type
_entity.pdbx_description
1 polymer ?
#
loop_
_entity_poly.entity_id
_entity_poly.type
_entity_poly.pdbx_seq_one_letter_code
_entity_poly.pdbx_strand_id
1 'polypeptide(L)'
;MASMAAASTSLQARPRQMVTAVKCFSQGSRSNLSFTLRPLPTRLSVSCAAKPETVDKVCEVVKKQLSLKEGDQVTAATKFAELGADSLDTVEIVMGLEEAFDIEMEEDKAQAIETVEEAAELIEEILKAKA
;
A
#
# COMPACT_ATOMS: atom_id res chain seq x y z
N MET A 1 -40.66 -41.22 -32.65
CA MET A 1 -41.07 -39.82 -32.45
C MET A 1 -40.76 -39.43 -31.01
N ALA A 2 -39.87 -38.45 -30.87
CA ALA A 2 -39.59 -37.57 -29.74
C ALA A 2 -39.48 -38.15 -28.32
N SER A 3 -38.24 -38.37 -27.88
CA SER A 3 -37.86 -38.17 -26.48
C SER A 3 -36.35 -37.96 -26.44
N MET A 4 -35.89 -36.80 -25.95
CA MET A 4 -34.70 -36.61 -25.11
C MET A 4 -34.73 -35.16 -24.59
N ALA A 5 -34.79 -35.04 -23.26
CA ALA A 5 -34.97 -33.80 -22.52
C ALA A 5 -33.64 -33.29 -21.94
N ALA A 6 -33.56 -31.96 -21.88
CA ALA A 6 -32.90 -31.09 -20.91
C ALA A 6 -31.50 -31.44 -20.37
N ALA A 7 -30.53 -30.60 -20.76
CA ALA A 7 -29.29 -30.36 -20.03
C ALA A 7 -29.59 -29.77 -18.64
N SER A 8 -28.86 -30.23 -17.62
CA SER A 8 -28.82 -29.58 -16.31
C SER A 8 -27.41 -29.59 -15.74
N THR A 9 -27.12 -28.45 -15.14
CA THR A 9 -25.84 -27.88 -14.75
C THR A 9 -25.20 -28.63 -13.59
N SER A 10 -23.91 -28.96 -13.74
CA SER A 10 -23.09 -29.57 -12.71
C SER A 10 -22.38 -28.49 -11.89
N LEU A 11 -22.91 -28.17 -10.71
CA LEU A 11 -22.21 -27.45 -9.65
C LEU A 11 -22.12 -28.40 -8.43
N GLN A 12 -20.93 -28.97 -8.23
CA GLN A 12 -20.63 -29.82 -7.08
C GLN A 12 -20.39 -28.95 -5.83
N ALA A 13 -21.29 -29.06 -4.86
CA ALA A 13 -21.10 -28.60 -3.49
C ALA A 13 -20.42 -29.70 -2.65
N ARG A 14 -19.43 -29.34 -1.83
CA ARG A 14 -18.77 -30.23 -0.87
C ARG A 14 -19.50 -30.23 0.48
N PRO A 15 -19.78 -31.39 1.11
CA PRO A 15 -20.32 -31.43 2.46
C PRO A 15 -19.22 -31.46 3.55
N ARG A 16 -19.51 -30.76 4.64
CA ARG A 16 -18.91 -30.86 5.99
C ARG A 16 -19.36 -32.17 6.68
N GLN A 17 -18.51 -32.72 7.55
CA GLN A 17 -18.82 -33.24 8.91
C GLN A 17 -17.50 -33.68 9.58
N MET A 18 -17.09 -33.18 10.78
CA MET A 18 -17.48 -33.59 12.16
C MET A 18 -17.09 -35.06 12.42
N VAL A 19 -16.27 -35.43 13.43
CA VAL A 19 -16.66 -35.63 14.85
C VAL A 19 -15.42 -35.86 15.78
N THR A 20 -15.65 -35.63 17.10
CA THR A 20 -15.11 -36.30 18.32
C THR A 20 -13.60 -36.21 18.64
N ALA A 21 -13.07 -36.20 19.87
CA ALA A 21 -13.60 -36.46 21.20
C ALA A 21 -12.78 -35.68 22.26
N VAL A 22 -13.47 -35.27 23.31
CA VAL A 22 -12.91 -34.83 24.60
C VAL A 22 -12.06 -35.92 25.24
N LYS A 23 -10.82 -35.59 25.66
CA LYS A 23 -10.12 -36.32 26.72
C LYS A 23 -9.27 -35.36 27.55
N CYS A 24 -9.87 -34.85 28.62
CA CYS A 24 -9.12 -34.33 29.77
C CYS A 24 -8.51 -35.51 30.51
N PHE A 25 -7.19 -35.53 30.66
CA PHE A 25 -6.48 -36.42 31.57
C PHE A 25 -5.69 -35.58 32.56
N SER A 26 -6.10 -35.66 33.82
CA SER A 26 -5.53 -35.00 34.97
C SER A 26 -4.25 -35.70 35.43
N GLN A 27 -3.15 -34.97 35.65
CA GLN A 27 -2.40 -35.03 36.90
C GLN A 27 -1.28 -33.98 36.91
N GLY A 28 -1.10 -33.38 38.08
CA GLY A 28 -0.39 -32.12 38.28
C GLY A 28 1.13 -32.21 38.25
N SER A 29 1.76 -31.04 38.27
CA SER A 29 2.83 -30.72 39.24
C SER A 29 3.17 -29.23 39.14
N ARG A 30 3.63 -28.71 40.27
CA ARG A 30 3.86 -27.30 40.59
C ARG A 30 5.01 -26.70 39.78
N SER A 31 4.89 -25.46 39.33
CA SER A 31 5.92 -24.42 39.51
C SER A 31 5.46 -23.10 38.89
N ASN A 32 5.74 -22.02 39.64
CA ASN A 32 5.50 -20.64 39.23
C ASN A 32 6.37 -20.33 38.01
N LEU A 33 5.74 -20.07 36.87
CA LEU A 33 6.39 -19.39 35.75
C LEU A 33 5.71 -18.05 35.59
N SER A 34 6.41 -17.05 36.13
CA SER A 34 6.14 -15.63 36.03
C SER A 34 5.72 -15.26 34.60
N PHE A 35 4.55 -14.63 34.47
CA PHE A 35 4.11 -13.95 33.26
C PHE A 35 5.07 -12.77 33.00
N THR A 36 6.17 -12.99 32.29
CA THR A 36 6.97 -11.88 31.76
C THR A 36 6.34 -11.41 30.45
N LEU A 37 5.27 -10.61 30.58
CA LEU A 37 4.82 -9.72 29.51
C LEU A 37 5.95 -8.71 29.26
N ARG A 38 6.74 -8.92 28.21
CA ARG A 38 7.60 -7.86 27.67
C ARG A 38 6.73 -6.97 26.78
N PRO A 39 6.63 -5.67 27.05
CA PRO A 39 6.04 -4.75 26.09
C PRO A 39 7.00 -4.66 24.90
N LEU A 40 6.53 -5.04 23.71
CA LEU A 40 7.27 -4.75 22.48
C LEU A 40 7.27 -3.23 22.28
N PRO A 41 8.41 -2.56 22.11
CA PRO A 41 8.38 -1.20 21.61
C PRO A 41 7.94 -1.25 20.15
N THR A 42 6.78 -0.66 19.85
CA THR A 42 6.39 -0.29 18.49
C THR A 42 7.34 0.80 18.00
N ARG A 43 8.55 0.42 17.59
CA ARG A 43 9.42 1.30 16.81
C ARG A 43 9.01 1.13 15.36
N LEU A 44 7.97 1.86 14.96
CA LEU A 44 7.67 2.10 13.55
C LEU A 44 8.92 2.77 12.97
N SER A 45 9.75 1.97 12.33
CA SER A 45 10.86 2.46 11.52
C SER A 45 10.25 2.89 10.19
N VAL A 46 9.78 4.13 10.13
CA VAL A 46 9.55 4.78 8.84
C VAL A 46 10.94 4.96 8.25
N SER A 47 11.27 4.11 7.29
CA SER A 47 12.51 4.22 6.54
C SER A 47 12.17 5.16 5.41
N CYS A 48 12.22 6.47 5.65
CA CYS A 48 12.13 7.44 4.56
C CYS A 48 13.34 7.17 3.66
N ALA A 49 13.16 6.42 2.59
CA ALA A 49 14.25 6.00 1.73
C ALA A 49 14.69 7.13 0.79
N ALA A 50 13.80 8.11 0.60
CA ALA A 50 14.04 9.30 -0.20
C ALA A 50 14.83 10.39 0.57
N LYS A 51 15.76 11.02 -0.13
CA LYS A 51 16.45 12.26 0.27
C LYS A 51 15.43 13.38 0.45
N PRO A 52 15.65 14.25 1.47
CA PRO A 52 14.74 15.37 1.73
C PRO A 52 14.62 16.33 0.53
N GLU A 53 15.72 16.55 -0.20
CA GLU A 53 15.73 17.41 -1.40
C GLU A 53 14.80 16.91 -2.50
N THR A 54 14.64 15.59 -2.65
CA THR A 54 13.73 15.01 -3.65
C THR A 54 12.28 15.24 -3.22
N VAL A 55 11.97 14.99 -1.95
CA VAL A 55 10.63 15.20 -1.38
C VAL A 55 10.20 16.66 -1.52
N ASP A 56 11.09 17.61 -1.23
CA ASP A 56 10.80 19.04 -1.36
C ASP A 56 10.44 19.43 -2.81
N LYS A 57 11.20 18.92 -3.79
CA LYS A 57 10.93 19.14 -5.22
C LYS A 57 9.60 18.51 -5.65
N VAL A 58 9.30 17.29 -5.19
CA VAL A 58 8.01 16.64 -5.48
C VAL A 58 6.87 17.48 -4.90
N CYS A 59 7.00 17.97 -3.67
CA CYS A 59 6.02 18.86 -3.06
C CYS A 59 5.80 20.13 -3.90
N GLU A 60 6.87 20.74 -4.42
CA GLU A 60 6.77 21.92 -5.28
C GLU A 60 6.01 21.65 -6.58
N VAL A 61 6.29 20.52 -7.24
CA VAL A 61 5.59 20.14 -8.49
C VAL A 61 4.11 19.91 -8.19
N VAL A 62 3.78 19.18 -7.14
CA VAL A 62 2.40 18.90 -6.73
C VAL A 62 1.64 20.19 -6.42
N LYS A 63 2.27 21.13 -5.70
CA LYS A 63 1.67 22.44 -5.40
C LYS A 63 1.40 23.25 -6.67
N LYS A 64 2.29 23.18 -7.67
CA LYS A 64 2.12 23.88 -8.96
C LYS A 64 0.95 23.30 -9.75
N GLN A 65 0.87 21.97 -9.88
CA GLN A 65 -0.20 21.33 -10.66
C GLN A 65 -1.57 21.52 -10.01
N LEU A 66 -1.66 21.31 -8.70
CA LEU A 66 -2.92 21.48 -7.96
C LEU A 66 -3.25 22.94 -7.63
N SER A 67 -2.45 23.91 -8.09
CA SER A 67 -2.62 25.34 -7.80
C SER A 67 -2.81 25.66 -6.31
N LEU A 68 -2.13 24.91 -5.43
CA LEU A 68 -2.21 25.06 -3.99
C LEU A 68 -1.49 26.34 -3.54
N LYS A 69 -1.98 26.95 -2.46
CA LYS A 69 -1.37 28.17 -1.91
C LYS A 69 -0.12 27.81 -1.11
N GLU A 70 0.79 28.77 -0.93
CA GLU A 70 1.99 28.58 -0.10
C GLU A 70 1.65 28.17 1.35
N GLY A 71 0.46 28.52 1.84
CA GLY A 71 -0.04 28.13 3.15
C GLY A 71 -0.53 26.68 3.27
N ASP A 72 -0.71 25.97 2.14
CA ASP A 72 -1.15 24.58 2.16
C ASP A 72 0.04 23.66 2.50
N GLN A 73 -0.11 22.95 3.62
CA GLN A 73 0.93 22.11 4.16
C GLN A 73 0.91 20.74 3.47
N VAL A 74 1.75 20.61 2.44
CA VAL A 74 2.04 19.33 1.79
C VAL A 74 3.23 18.70 2.51
N THR A 75 3.05 17.49 3.02
CA THR A 75 4.09 16.71 3.70
C THR A 75 4.33 15.41 2.94
N ALA A 76 5.43 14.71 3.24
CA ALA A 76 5.74 13.41 2.63
C ALA A 76 4.60 12.39 2.82
N ALA A 77 3.97 12.39 4.01
CA ALA A 77 2.87 11.48 4.34
C ALA A 77 1.51 11.91 3.74
N THR A 78 1.42 13.09 3.12
CA THR A 78 0.17 13.59 2.56
C THR A 78 -0.19 12.78 1.31
N LYS A 79 -1.46 12.35 1.24
CA LYS A 79 -1.98 11.67 0.05
C LYS A 79 -2.43 12.66 -1.00
N PHE A 80 -2.26 12.34 -2.29
CA PHE A 80 -2.74 13.20 -3.37
C PHE A 80 -4.26 13.40 -3.32
N ALA A 81 -5.01 12.34 -2.98
CA ALA A 81 -6.45 12.41 -2.80
C ALA A 81 -6.89 13.35 -1.66
N GLU A 82 -6.07 13.52 -0.62
CA GLU A 82 -6.36 14.46 0.49
C GLU A 82 -6.15 15.92 0.06
N LEU A 83 -5.30 16.15 -0.94
CA LEU A 83 -5.11 17.46 -1.58
C LEU A 83 -6.20 17.78 -2.61
N GLY A 84 -7.13 16.84 -2.83
CA GLY A 84 -8.19 16.98 -3.82
C GLY A 84 -7.76 16.66 -5.25
N ALA A 85 -6.61 15.99 -5.43
CA ALA A 85 -6.21 15.48 -6.74
C ALA A 85 -7.18 14.40 -7.21
N ASP A 86 -7.73 14.57 -8.39
CA ASP A 86 -8.52 13.54 -9.08
C ASP A 86 -7.63 12.62 -9.94
N SER A 87 -8.26 11.66 -10.64
CA SER A 87 -7.52 10.72 -11.49
C SER A 87 -6.76 11.40 -12.63
N LEU A 88 -7.27 12.53 -13.15
CA LEU A 88 -6.61 13.31 -14.21
C LEU A 88 -5.43 14.07 -13.62
N ASP A 89 -5.61 14.69 -12.47
CA ASP A 89 -4.57 15.43 -11.75
C ASP A 89 -3.36 14.53 -11.45
N THR A 90 -3.59 13.27 -11.03
CA THR A 90 -2.49 12.31 -10.84
C THR A 90 -1.66 12.09 -12.11
N VAL A 91 -2.28 12.04 -13.29
CA VAL A 91 -1.56 11.89 -14.56
C VAL A 91 -0.73 13.14 -14.86
N GLU A 92 -1.29 14.32 -14.65
CA GLU A 92 -0.57 15.60 -14.85
C GLU A 92 0.60 15.79 -13.87
N ILE A 93 0.42 15.35 -12.61
CA ILE A 93 1.48 15.34 -11.60
C ILE A 93 2.61 14.40 -12.04
N VAL A 94 2.30 13.18 -12.44
CA VAL A 94 3.30 12.20 -12.89
C VAL A 94 4.09 12.74 -14.08
N MET A 95 3.41 13.28 -15.09
CA MET A 95 4.08 13.90 -16.25
C MET A 95 5.00 15.06 -15.84
N GLY A 96 4.55 15.90 -14.89
CA GLY A 96 5.37 17.00 -14.36
C GLY A 96 6.59 16.51 -13.57
N LEU A 97 6.48 15.39 -12.87
CA LEU A 97 7.60 14.76 -12.16
C LEU A 97 8.61 14.15 -13.13
N GLU A 98 8.14 13.47 -14.18
CA GLU A 98 9.00 12.94 -15.25
C GLU A 98 9.81 14.04 -15.92
N GLU A 99 9.18 15.16 -16.28
CA GLU A 99 9.84 16.31 -16.88
C GLU A 99 10.80 17.01 -15.90
N ALA A 100 10.43 17.16 -14.63
CA ALA A 100 11.25 17.84 -13.63
C ALA A 100 12.54 17.08 -13.28
N PHE A 101 12.52 15.75 -13.34
CA PHE A 101 13.65 14.88 -12.99
C PHE A 101 14.32 14.22 -14.21
N ASP A 102 13.81 14.45 -15.42
CA ASP A 102 14.26 13.83 -16.68
C ASP A 102 14.30 12.29 -16.58
N ILE A 103 13.21 11.72 -16.04
CA ILE A 103 13.01 10.28 -15.85
C ILE A 103 11.80 9.76 -16.61
N GLU A 104 11.74 8.45 -16.79
CA GLU A 104 10.57 7.76 -17.31
C GLU A 104 10.04 6.85 -16.20
N MET A 105 8.78 7.03 -15.82
CA MET A 105 8.09 6.19 -14.85
C MET A 105 7.14 5.23 -15.59
N GLU A 106 7.08 3.98 -15.15
CA GLU A 106 6.08 3.05 -15.68
C GLU A 106 4.68 3.48 -15.21
N GLU A 107 3.71 3.52 -16.13
CA GLU A 107 2.33 3.94 -15.84
C GLU A 107 1.70 3.15 -14.69
N ASP A 108 1.93 1.83 -14.64
CA ASP A 108 1.44 0.95 -13.57
C ASP A 108 1.99 1.36 -12.18
N LYS A 109 3.26 1.77 -12.12
CA LYS A 109 3.88 2.22 -10.86
C LYS A 109 3.41 3.62 -10.51
N ALA A 110 3.28 4.50 -11.50
CA ALA A 110 2.82 5.87 -11.32
C ALA A 110 1.38 5.95 -10.82
N GLN A 111 0.49 5.07 -11.31
CA GLN A 111 -0.89 4.95 -10.81
C GLN A 111 -0.98 4.33 -9.41
N ALA A 112 0.02 3.55 -9.00
CA ALA A 112 0.07 2.96 -7.67
C ALA A 112 0.51 3.95 -6.58
N ILE A 113 0.97 5.14 -6.95
CA ILE A 113 1.45 6.15 -6.01
C ILE A 113 0.27 6.87 -5.38
N GLU A 114 0.13 6.77 -4.06
CA GLU A 114 -0.90 7.48 -3.31
C GLU A 114 -0.34 8.70 -2.56
N THR A 115 0.95 8.66 -2.20
CA THR A 115 1.59 9.65 -1.32
C THR A 115 2.80 10.33 -1.96
N VAL A 116 3.13 11.51 -1.45
CA VAL A 116 4.33 12.26 -1.85
C VAL A 116 5.61 11.48 -1.53
N GLU A 117 5.65 10.76 -0.40
CA GLU A 117 6.78 9.91 -0.01
C GLU A 117 7.02 8.80 -1.04
N GLU A 118 5.98 8.05 -1.42
CA GLU A 118 6.07 6.99 -2.43
C GLU A 118 6.57 7.53 -3.78
N ALA A 119 6.09 8.71 -4.19
CA ALA A 119 6.56 9.37 -5.41
C ALA A 119 8.07 9.65 -5.35
N ALA A 120 8.52 10.25 -4.25
CA ALA A 120 9.92 10.60 -4.06
C ALA A 120 10.82 9.35 -4.03
N GLU A 121 10.37 8.27 -3.38
CA GLU A 121 11.11 7.01 -3.32
C GLU A 121 11.28 6.36 -4.70
N LEU A 122 10.21 6.31 -5.50
CA LEU A 122 10.26 5.77 -6.86
C LEU A 122 11.18 6.59 -7.77
N ILE A 123 11.10 7.92 -7.70
CA ILE A 123 12.00 8.82 -8.43
C ILE A 123 13.45 8.50 -8.09
N GLU A 124 13.76 8.31 -6.80
CA GLU A 124 15.12 7.99 -6.40
C GLU A 124 15.61 6.62 -6.82
N GLU A 125 14.73 5.62 -6.83
CA GLU A 125 15.06 4.29 -7.33
C GLU A 125 15.44 4.37 -8.81
N ILE A 126 14.67 5.11 -9.62
CA ILE A 126 14.95 5.32 -11.04
C ILE A 126 16.24 6.11 -11.25
N LEU A 127 16.47 7.18 -10.47
CA LEU A 127 17.70 7.96 -10.55
C LEU A 127 18.94 7.14 -10.17
N LYS A 128 18.83 6.24 -9.19
CA LYS A 128 19.90 5.31 -8.82
C LYS A 128 20.16 4.27 -9.91
N ALA A 129 19.12 3.85 -10.64
CA ALA A 129 19.25 2.90 -11.76
C ALA A 129 19.79 3.55 -13.05
N LYS A 130 19.58 4.86 -13.23
CA LYS A 130 20.13 5.65 -14.35
C LYS A 130 21.61 6.08 -14.15
N ALA A 131 22.12 6.05 -12.93
CA ALA A 131 23.49 6.45 -12.58
C ALA A 131 24.51 5.32 -12.77
#